data_AF-A0A351ETW4-F1
#
_entry.id   AF-A0A351ETW4-F1
#
_cell.length_a   1.000
_cell.length_b   1.000
_cell.length_c   1.000
_cell.angle_alpha   90.00
_cell.angle_beta   90.00
_cell.angle_gamma   90.00
#
_symmetry.space_group_name_H-M   'P 1'
#
loop_
_entity.id
_entity.type
_entity.pdbx_description
1 polymer ?
#
loop_
_entity_poly.entity_id
_entity_poly.type
_entity_poly.pdbx_seq_one_letter_code
_entity_poly.pdbx_strand_id
1 'polypeptide(L)'
;MLRELRGGAHLAACHAAGLGPHATIMSTDDPVRAGSAWAEGFGWRAPHPTPDPEARVRVEELTTIATARSFEPLEPAERADFVELVAAARACLTD
;
A
#
# COMPACT_ATOMS: atom_id res chain seq x y z
N MET A 1 -11.04 2.04 7.63
CA MET A 1 -11.35 2.76 6.36
C MET A 1 -10.11 3.22 5.60
N LEU A 2 -9.22 4.05 6.16
CA LEU A 2 -8.03 4.54 5.42
C LEU A 2 -7.08 3.43 4.94
N ARG A 3 -6.93 2.37 5.73
CA ARG A 3 -6.21 1.14 5.33
C ARG A 3 -6.79 0.55 4.05
N GLU A 4 -8.12 0.42 3.96
CA GLU A 4 -8.79 -0.16 2.79
C GLU A 4 -8.67 0.75 1.56
N LEU A 5 -8.82 2.07 1.75
CA LEU A 5 -8.64 3.05 0.68
C LEU A 5 -7.25 2.92 0.05
N ARG A 6 -6.20 2.94 0.87
CA ARG A 6 -4.82 2.78 0.39
C ARG A 6 -4.59 1.38 -0.18
N GLY A 7 -5.16 0.34 0.44
CA GLY A 7 -5.04 -1.05 -0.03
C GLY A 7 -5.60 -1.24 -1.44
N GLY A 8 -6.79 -0.70 -1.72
CA GLY A 8 -7.39 -0.74 -3.06
C GLY A 8 -6.55 0.01 -4.09
N ALA A 9 -6.08 1.22 -3.75
CA ALA A 9 -5.17 1.99 -4.59
C ALA A 9 -3.85 1.25 -4.86
N HIS A 10 -3.31 0.57 -3.85
CA HIS A 10 -2.08 -0.20 -3.95
C HIS A 10 -2.21 -1.38 -4.91
N LEU A 11 -3.30 -2.15 -4.82
CA LEU A 11 -3.56 -3.25 -5.75
C LEU A 11 -3.65 -2.76 -7.20
N ALA A 12 -4.34 -1.64 -7.44
CA ALA A 12 -4.39 -1.03 -8.76
C ALA A 12 -3.00 -0.57 -9.25
N ALA A 13 -2.20 0.03 -8.37
CA ALA A 13 -0.84 0.46 -8.67
C ALA A 13 0.09 -0.72 -9.01
N CYS A 14 -0.02 -1.85 -8.31
CA CYS A 14 0.72 -3.08 -8.63
C CYS A 14 0.49 -3.50 -10.09
N HIS A 15 -0.76 -3.48 -10.54
CA HIS A 15 -1.11 -3.81 -11.92
C HIS A 15 -0.64 -2.74 -12.91
N ALA A 16 -0.84 -1.46 -12.60
CA ALA A 16 -0.44 -0.35 -13.46
C ALA A 16 1.08 -0.26 -13.69
N ALA A 17 1.87 -0.62 -12.68
CA ALA A 17 3.34 -0.69 -12.79
C ALA A 17 3.85 -1.93 -13.54
N GLY A 18 2.97 -2.87 -13.90
CA GLY A 18 3.33 -4.13 -14.56
C GLY A 18 3.95 -5.19 -13.65
N LEU A 19 4.14 -4.90 -12.35
CA LEU A 19 4.71 -5.85 -11.38
C LEU A 19 3.69 -6.90 -10.96
N GLY A 20 2.43 -6.48 -10.76
CA GLY A 20 1.37 -7.32 -10.23
C GLY A 20 1.54 -7.63 -8.72
N PRO A 21 0.46 -8.03 -8.04
CA PRO A 21 0.44 -8.16 -6.58
C PRO A 21 1.35 -9.27 -6.05
N HIS A 22 1.48 -10.39 -6.76
CA HIS A 22 2.36 -11.51 -6.34
C HIS A 22 3.83 -11.10 -6.32
N ALA A 23 4.35 -10.54 -7.43
CA ALA A 23 5.74 -10.09 -7.47
C ALA A 23 5.97 -8.89 -6.54
N THR A 24 4.95 -8.06 -6.27
CA THR A 24 5.04 -6.96 -5.28
C THR A 24 5.33 -7.50 -3.87
N ILE A 25 4.68 -8.60 -3.46
CA ILE A 25 4.97 -9.27 -2.18
C ILE A 25 6.39 -9.85 -2.17
N MET A 26 6.84 -10.43 -3.28
CA MET A 26 8.19 -10.96 -3.38
C MET A 26 9.26 -9.85 -3.34
N SER A 27 8.89 -8.62 -3.73
CA SER A 27 9.81 -7.48 -3.90
C SER A 27 9.82 -6.50 -2.74
N THR A 28 9.05 -6.75 -1.68
CA THR A 28 9.00 -5.90 -0.49
C THR A 28 10.05 -6.33 0.53
N ASP A 29 10.57 -5.37 1.31
CA ASP A 29 11.56 -5.58 2.37
C ASP A 29 10.94 -5.71 3.77
N ASP A 30 9.60 -5.83 3.84
CA ASP A 30 8.88 -5.96 5.10
C ASP A 30 9.20 -7.33 5.75
N PRO A 31 9.72 -7.36 6.99
CA PRO A 31 10.17 -8.59 7.61
C PRO A 31 9.02 -9.56 7.96
N VAL A 32 7.77 -9.11 7.93
CA VAL A 32 6.57 -9.90 8.27
C VAL A 32 5.73 -10.18 7.03
N ARG A 33 5.66 -9.23 6.08
CA ARG A 33 4.73 -9.24 4.94
C ARG A 33 5.44 -9.39 3.60
N ALA A 34 6.54 -10.13 3.57
CA ALA A 34 7.33 -10.40 2.36
C ALA A 34 7.53 -11.89 2.11
N GLY A 35 7.98 -12.20 0.90
CA GLY A 35 8.52 -13.51 0.54
C GLY A 35 7.46 -14.60 0.36
N SER A 36 7.96 -15.84 0.19
CA SER A 36 7.14 -17.00 -0.20
C SER A 36 6.07 -17.33 0.84
N ALA A 37 6.40 -17.33 2.13
CA ALA A 37 5.44 -17.64 3.19
C ALA A 37 4.22 -16.72 3.17
N TRP A 38 4.44 -15.41 2.95
CA TRP A 38 3.36 -14.44 2.85
C TRP A 38 2.57 -14.62 1.55
N ALA A 39 3.26 -14.85 0.42
CA ALA A 39 2.60 -15.12 -0.86
C ALA A 39 1.73 -16.39 -0.83
N GLU A 40 2.21 -17.45 -0.20
CA GLU A 40 1.47 -18.71 0.00
C GLU A 40 0.27 -18.53 0.93
N GLY A 41 0.38 -17.64 1.94
CA GLY A 41 -0.76 -17.23 2.76
C GLY A 41 -1.91 -16.60 1.95
N PHE A 42 -1.61 -15.98 0.81
CA PHE A 42 -2.59 -15.49 -0.17
C PHE A 42 -2.95 -16.51 -1.26
N GLY A 43 -2.45 -17.74 -1.16
CA GLY A 43 -2.77 -18.85 -2.06
C GLY A 43 -1.91 -18.92 -3.34
N TRP A 44 -0.91 -18.06 -3.50
CA TRP A 44 0.06 -18.21 -4.59
C TRP A 44 0.96 -19.42 -4.35
N ARG A 45 1.30 -20.14 -5.41
CA ARG A 45 2.18 -21.31 -5.36
C ARG A 45 3.50 -21.03 -6.05
N ALA A 46 4.51 -21.83 -5.73
CA ALA A 46 5.78 -21.83 -6.45
C ALA A 46 5.60 -22.31 -7.92
N PRO A 47 6.44 -21.86 -8.87
CA PRO A 47 7.56 -20.94 -8.68
C PRO A 47 7.08 -19.49 -8.45
N HIS A 48 7.73 -18.78 -7.52
CA HIS A 48 7.42 -17.37 -7.28
C HIS A 48 8.24 -16.45 -8.20
N PRO A 49 7.71 -15.27 -8.56
CA PRO A 49 8.45 -14.26 -9.31
C PRO A 49 9.76 -13.87 -8.61
N THR A 50 10.79 -13.62 -9.40
CA THR A 50 12.03 -13.00 -8.89
C THR A 50 11.71 -11.61 -8.35
N PRO A 51 12.22 -11.25 -7.15
CA PRO A 51 12.05 -9.91 -6.60
C PRO A 51 12.59 -8.81 -7.54
N ASP A 52 11.84 -7.72 -7.67
CA ASP A 52 12.20 -6.50 -8.39
C ASP A 52 11.95 -5.27 -7.48
N PRO A 53 12.94 -4.89 -6.65
CA PRO A 53 12.82 -3.75 -5.74
C PRO A 53 12.63 -2.40 -6.46
N GLU A 54 13.14 -2.25 -7.69
CA GLU A 54 12.99 -1.00 -8.45
C GLU A 54 11.56 -0.84 -8.97
N ALA A 55 10.94 -1.91 -9.48
CA ALA A 55 9.51 -1.92 -9.80
C ALA A 55 8.65 -1.70 -8.55
N ARG A 56 9.07 -2.22 -7.39
CA ARG A 56 8.37 -2.02 -6.11
C ARG A 56 8.31 -0.56 -5.70
N VAL A 57 9.38 0.21 -5.91
CA VAL A 57 9.41 1.66 -5.66
C VAL A 57 8.37 2.37 -6.55
N ARG A 58 8.33 2.04 -7.84
CA ARG A 58 7.33 2.60 -8.76
C ARG A 58 5.89 2.30 -8.35
N VAL A 59 5.62 1.10 -7.81
CA VAL A 59 4.31 0.75 -7.23
C VAL A 59 3.97 1.68 -6.06
N GLU A 60 4.90 1.98 -5.15
CA GLU A 60 4.65 2.90 -4.03
C GLU A 60 4.35 4.33 -4.48
N GLU A 61 5.08 4.82 -5.48
CA GLU A 61 4.86 6.14 -6.06
C GLU A 61 3.45 6.24 -6.65
N LEU A 62 3.04 5.27 -7.48
CA LEU A 62 1.70 5.21 -8.05
C LEU A 62 0.61 5.04 -6.99
N THR A 63 0.88 4.24 -5.94
CA THR A 63 -0.05 4.09 -4.81
C THR A 63 -0.28 5.42 -4.11
N THR A 64 0.80 6.18 -3.88
CA THR A 64 0.76 7.50 -3.25
C THR A 64 -0.04 8.49 -4.11
N ILE A 65 0.26 8.57 -5.40
CA ILE A 65 -0.46 9.44 -6.35
C ILE A 65 -1.95 9.08 -6.39
N ALA A 66 -2.28 7.79 -6.50
CA ALA A 66 -3.66 7.34 -6.58
C ALA A 66 -4.45 7.63 -5.29
N THR A 67 -3.81 7.47 -4.13
CA THR A 67 -4.44 7.74 -2.83
C THR A 67 -4.61 9.24 -2.58
N ALA A 68 -3.67 10.07 -3.03
CA ALA A 68 -3.69 11.51 -2.80
C ALA A 68 -4.91 12.21 -3.41
N ARG A 69 -5.45 11.68 -4.52
CA ARG A 69 -6.64 12.21 -5.21
C ARG A 69 -7.85 12.37 -4.32
N SER A 70 -8.06 11.47 -3.37
CA SER A 70 -9.19 11.54 -2.43
C SER A 70 -9.13 12.75 -1.51
N PHE A 71 -7.96 13.38 -1.38
CA PHE A 71 -7.71 14.52 -0.51
C PHE A 71 -7.43 15.80 -1.30
N GLU A 72 -7.41 15.74 -2.65
CA GLU A 72 -7.21 16.91 -3.51
C GLU A 72 -8.17 18.07 -3.22
N PRO A 73 -9.47 17.85 -2.94
CA PRO A 73 -10.41 18.93 -2.65
C PRO A 73 -10.17 19.67 -1.33
N LEU A 74 -9.32 19.14 -0.43
CA LEU A 74 -9.04 19.76 0.86
C LEU A 74 -8.00 20.86 0.72
N GLU A 75 -8.29 22.01 1.34
CA GLU A 75 -7.35 23.09 1.53
C GLU A 75 -6.20 22.68 2.46
N PRO A 76 -5.04 23.35 2.43
CA PRO A 76 -3.90 22.99 3.27
C PRO A 76 -4.22 22.91 4.78
N ALA A 77 -5.04 23.83 5.29
CA ALA A 77 -5.50 23.81 6.67
C ALA A 77 -6.39 22.60 6.97
N GLU A 78 -7.33 22.28 6.08
CA GLU A 78 -8.22 21.12 6.22
C GLU A 78 -7.45 19.79 6.17
N ARG A 79 -6.37 19.71 5.38
CA ARG A 79 -5.48 18.55 5.38
C ARG A 79 -4.74 18.38 6.70
N ALA A 80 -4.27 19.47 7.29
CA ALA A 80 -3.62 19.43 8.60
C ALA A 80 -4.63 18.97 9.67
N ASP A 81 -5.82 19.55 9.69
CA ASP A 81 -6.89 19.16 10.61
C ASP A 81 -7.29 17.70 10.43
N PHE A 82 -7.38 17.21 9.18
CA PHE A 82 -7.64 15.81 8.90
C PHE A 82 -6.58 14.87 9.50
N VAL A 83 -5.30 15.23 9.41
CA VAL A 83 -4.21 14.44 10.00
C VAL A 83 -4.36 14.36 11.51
N GLU A 84 -4.64 15.48 12.18
CA GLU A 84 -4.86 15.53 13.63
C GLU A 84 -6.06 14.69 14.05
N LEU A 85 -7.18 14.78 13.33
CA LEU A 85 -8.38 13.99 13.60
C LEU A 85 -8.13 12.49 13.43
N VAL A 86 -7.39 12.07 12.40
CA VAL A 86 -7.03 10.66 12.19
C VAL A 86 -6.10 10.16 13.29
N ALA A 87 -5.14 10.98 13.73
CA ALA A 87 -4.24 10.64 14.83
C ALA A 87 -5.01 10.46 16.15
N ALA A 88 -5.91 11.41 16.47
CA ALA A 88 -6.77 11.33 17.66
C ALA A 88 -7.69 10.10 17.61
N ALA A 89 -8.34 9.84 16.47
CA ALA A 89 -9.20 8.68 16.31
C ALA A 89 -8.43 7.36 16.46
N ARG A 90 -7.20 7.28 15.94
CA ARG A 90 -6.34 6.10 16.12
C ARG A 90 -5.98 5.89 17.60
N ALA A 91 -5.67 6.96 18.34
CA ALA A 91 -5.33 6.86 19.76
C ALA A 91 -6.45 6.20 20.56
N CYS A 92 -7.71 6.57 20.32
CA CYS A 92 -8.89 5.97 20.96
C CYS A 92 -9.15 4.50 20.64
N LEU A 93 -8.46 3.91 19.65
CA LEU A 93 -8.59 2.49 19.28
C LEU A 93 -7.49 1.61 19.91
N THR A 94 -6.47 2.24 20.50
CA THR A 94 -5.33 1.57 21.15
C THR A 94 -5.45 1.52 22.67
N ASP A 95 -6.52 2.10 23.23
CA ASP A 95 -6.99 1.95 24.62
C ASP A 95 -8.05 0.84 24.71
#